data_AF-A0A1B0G6Q2-F1
#
_entry.id   AF-A0A1B0G6Q2-F1
#
_cell.length_a   1.000
_cell.length_b   1.000
_cell.length_c   1.000
_cell.angle_alpha   90.00
_cell.angle_beta   90.00
_cell.angle_gamma   90.00
#
_symmetry.space_group_name_H-M   'P 1'
#
loop_
_entity.id
_entity.type
_entity.pdbx_description
1 polymer ?
#
loop_
_entity_poly.entity_id
_entity_poly.type
_entity_poly.pdbx_seq_one_letter_code
_entity_poly.pdbx_strand_id
1 'polypeptide(L)'
;MKIEITLLIIACTASMVLARPQEPIAIVSQESNQEPDGSYRYSYETANGIKGEETGTLKKATSADTSDVIVASGSFSYTSPEGEQISLNYAADDENGFQPQGAHLPTPPPIPPAIQKALDYLLSLPPTKRR
;
A
#
# COMPACT_ATOMS: atom_id res chain seq x y z
N MET A 1 -28.58 44.80 12.54
CA MET A 1 -29.34 43.58 12.94
C MET A 1 -29.80 42.70 11.78
N LYS A 2 -30.00 43.20 10.54
CA LYS A 2 -30.36 42.36 9.38
C LYS A 2 -29.18 41.63 8.72
N ILE A 3 -27.97 42.21 8.77
CA ILE A 3 -26.76 41.68 8.11
C ILE A 3 -26.13 40.49 8.88
N GLU A 4 -26.12 40.56 10.21
CA GLU A 4 -25.61 39.48 11.10
C GLU A 4 -26.40 38.16 10.94
N ILE A 5 -27.72 38.26 10.77
CA ILE A 5 -28.62 37.09 10.67
C ILE A 5 -28.45 36.39 9.30
N THR A 6 -28.15 37.14 8.23
CA THR A 6 -27.90 36.55 6.90
C THR A 6 -26.58 35.77 6.86
N LEU A 7 -25.54 36.22 7.57
CA LEU A 7 -24.24 35.52 7.61
C LEU A 7 -24.33 34.17 8.33
N LEU A 8 -25.13 34.10 9.40
CA LEU A 8 -25.35 32.87 10.18
C LEU A 8 -26.13 31.81 9.38
N ILE A 9 -27.08 32.21 8.54
CA ILE A 9 -27.86 31.29 7.70
C ILE A 9 -26.99 30.68 6.60
N ILE A 10 -26.12 31.47 5.97
CA ILE A 10 -25.19 30.97 4.93
C ILE A 10 -24.18 29.98 5.53
N ALA A 11 -23.65 30.26 6.73
CA ALA A 11 -22.76 29.35 7.44
C ALA A 11 -23.42 28.00 7.81
N CYS A 12 -24.68 28.01 8.27
CA CYS A 12 -25.43 26.77 8.52
C CYS A 12 -25.73 25.98 7.24
N THR A 13 -26.02 26.65 6.12
CA THR A 13 -26.26 25.96 4.85
C THR A 13 -25.00 25.37 4.24
N ALA A 14 -23.82 25.99 4.46
CA ALA A 14 -22.54 25.46 3.98
C ALA A 14 -22.13 24.17 4.72
N SER A 15 -22.46 24.05 6.02
CA SER A 15 -22.13 22.86 6.80
C SER A 15 -23.03 21.64 6.50
N MET A 16 -24.28 21.84 6.07
CA MET A 16 -25.19 20.72 5.75
C MET A 16 -24.96 20.09 4.38
N VAL A 17 -24.25 20.75 3.46
CA VAL A 17 -23.93 20.17 2.14
C VAL A 17 -22.91 19.02 2.23
N LEU A 18 -22.13 18.95 3.33
CA LEU A 18 -21.05 17.97 3.51
C LEU A 18 -21.49 16.62 4.09
N ALA A 19 -22.74 16.45 4.51
CA ALA A 19 -23.21 15.23 5.19
C ALA A 19 -24.31 14.50 4.40
N ARG A 20 -24.10 14.26 3.10
CA ARG A 20 -24.96 13.31 2.37
C ARG A 20 -24.74 11.91 2.96
N PRO A 21 -25.82 11.15 3.27
CA PRO A 21 -25.69 9.73 3.57
C PRO A 21 -25.02 9.08 2.36
N GLN A 22 -23.80 8.57 2.55
CA GLN A 22 -23.12 7.86 1.48
C GLN A 22 -23.78 6.49 1.36
N GLU A 23 -24.41 6.22 0.22
CA GLU A 23 -25.00 4.91 -0.04
C GLU A 23 -23.90 3.84 0.09
N PRO A 24 -24.20 2.66 0.66
CA PRO A 24 -23.24 1.58 0.75
C PRO A 24 -22.65 1.24 -0.63
N ILE A 25 -21.32 1.24 -0.73
CA ILE A 25 -20.65 0.87 -1.97
C ILE A 25 -20.75 -0.64 -2.14
N ALA A 26 -21.28 -1.08 -3.29
CA ALA A 26 -21.42 -2.50 -3.59
C ALA A 26 -20.07 -3.18 -3.87
N ILE A 27 -19.99 -4.47 -3.58
CA ILE A 27 -18.90 -5.34 -4.03
C ILE A 27 -19.28 -5.88 -5.42
N VAL A 28 -18.41 -5.68 -6.40
CA VAL A 28 -18.59 -6.10 -7.80
C VAL A 28 -18.06 -7.52 -8.01
N SER A 29 -16.94 -7.84 -7.37
CA SER A 29 -16.32 -9.17 -7.42
C SER A 29 -15.68 -9.48 -6.08
N GLN A 30 -15.73 -10.75 -5.69
CA GLN A 30 -15.04 -11.25 -4.52
C GLN A 30 -14.68 -12.71 -4.73
N GLU A 31 -13.42 -13.05 -4.51
CA GLU A 31 -12.91 -14.41 -4.52
C GLU A 31 -12.22 -14.68 -3.17
N SER A 32 -12.46 -15.87 -2.64
CA SER A 32 -11.78 -16.34 -1.43
C SER A 32 -11.61 -17.84 -1.56
N ASN A 33 -10.36 -18.27 -1.69
CA ASN A 33 -9.99 -19.66 -1.79
C ASN A 33 -8.95 -20.01 -0.73
N GLN A 34 -9.12 -21.15 -0.09
CA GLN A 34 -8.19 -21.70 0.90
C GLN A 34 -7.93 -23.15 0.53
N GLU A 35 -6.65 -23.46 0.34
CA GLU A 35 -6.21 -24.79 -0.06
C GLU A 35 -5.85 -25.63 1.17
N PRO A 36 -6.01 -26.96 1.11
CA PRO A 36 -5.66 -27.87 2.21
C PRO A 36 -4.17 -27.83 2.61
N ASP A 37 -3.29 -27.33 1.73
CA ASP A 37 -1.86 -27.18 1.99
C ASP A 37 -1.51 -25.92 2.82
N GLY A 38 -2.50 -25.10 3.15
CA GLY A 38 -2.34 -23.85 3.89
C GLY A 38 -2.08 -22.63 3.01
N SER A 39 -2.02 -22.79 1.68
CA SER A 39 -2.04 -21.66 0.76
C SER A 39 -3.45 -21.07 0.64
N TYR A 40 -3.54 -19.78 0.36
CA TYR A 40 -4.81 -19.10 0.15
C TYR A 40 -4.68 -18.00 -0.89
N ARG A 41 -5.83 -17.61 -1.43
CA ARG A 41 -5.99 -16.47 -2.32
C ARG A 41 -7.25 -15.73 -1.94
N TYR A 42 -7.14 -14.42 -1.85
CA TYR A 42 -8.26 -13.52 -1.64
C TYR A 42 -8.21 -12.40 -2.67
N SER A 43 -9.35 -12.01 -3.23
CA SER A 43 -9.46 -10.83 -4.07
C SER A 43 -10.84 -10.19 -3.93
N TYR A 44 -10.91 -8.88 -4.09
CA TYR A 44 -12.18 -8.17 -4.13
C TYR A 44 -12.08 -6.90 -4.97
N GLU A 45 -13.21 -6.51 -5.52
CA GLU A 45 -13.40 -5.25 -6.24
C GLU A 45 -14.72 -4.62 -5.81
N THR A 46 -14.68 -3.33 -5.52
CA THR A 46 -15.83 -2.51 -5.14
C THR A 46 -16.30 -1.64 -6.30
N ALA A 47 -17.56 -1.20 -6.26
CA ALA A 47 -18.17 -0.42 -7.33
C ALA A 47 -17.55 0.96 -7.54
N ASN A 48 -16.83 1.49 -6.53
CA ASN A 48 -16.08 2.73 -6.65
C ASN A 48 -14.59 2.51 -7.02
N GLY A 49 -14.21 1.31 -7.44
CA GLY A 49 -12.88 1.03 -7.97
C GLY A 49 -11.81 0.71 -6.93
N ILE A 50 -12.17 0.50 -5.65
CA ILE A 50 -11.23 -0.08 -4.67
C ILE A 50 -11.05 -1.56 -4.99
N LYS A 51 -9.79 -1.96 -5.15
CA LYS A 51 -9.39 -3.35 -5.43
C LYS A 51 -8.36 -3.80 -4.42
N GLY A 52 -8.50 -5.01 -3.92
CA GLY A 52 -7.50 -5.66 -3.08
C GLY A 52 -7.34 -7.11 -3.48
N GLU A 53 -6.11 -7.59 -3.50
CA GLU A 53 -5.79 -9.00 -3.71
C GLU A 53 -4.61 -9.41 -2.83
N GLU A 54 -4.65 -10.64 -2.35
CA GLU A 54 -3.58 -11.25 -1.58
C GLU A 54 -3.47 -12.73 -1.91
N THR A 55 -2.24 -13.21 -1.96
CA THR A 55 -1.92 -14.63 -1.99
C THR A 55 -0.97 -14.93 -0.85
N GLY A 56 -1.25 -16.01 -0.13
CA GLY A 56 -0.41 -16.49 0.95
C GLY A 56 -0.02 -17.95 0.73
N THR A 57 1.19 -18.29 1.15
CA THR A 57 1.70 -19.66 1.10
C THR A 57 2.32 -20.03 2.44
N LEU A 58 2.13 -21.28 2.87
CA LEU A 58 2.71 -21.79 4.11
C LEU A 58 4.19 -22.13 3.90
N LYS A 59 5.09 -21.35 4.48
CA LYS A 59 6.51 -21.65 4.62
C LYS A 59 6.69 -22.48 5.89
N LYS A 60 7.03 -23.76 5.71
CA LYS A 60 7.27 -24.68 6.83
C LYS A 60 8.57 -24.34 7.54
N ALA A 61 8.57 -24.54 8.85
CA ALA A 61 9.74 -24.42 9.71
C ALA A 61 10.89 -25.29 9.18
N THR A 62 12.10 -24.73 9.15
CA THR A 62 13.32 -25.45 8.74
C THR A 62 14.14 -25.94 9.94
N SER A 63 13.81 -25.51 11.16
CA SER A 63 14.48 -25.87 12.41
C SER A 63 13.49 -25.99 13.57
N ALA A 64 13.86 -26.74 14.61
CA ALA A 64 13.02 -26.96 15.79
C ALA A 64 12.68 -25.67 16.57
N ASP A 65 13.48 -24.62 16.39
CA ASP A 65 13.31 -23.32 17.04
C ASP A 65 12.45 -22.35 16.20
N THR A 66 12.00 -22.76 15.01
CA THR A 66 11.18 -21.94 14.10
C THR A 66 9.77 -22.52 13.99
N SER A 67 8.76 -21.65 13.88
CA SER A 67 7.38 -22.04 13.61
C SER A 67 7.07 -21.96 12.12
N ASP A 68 6.02 -22.66 11.68
CA ASP A 68 5.47 -22.44 10.34
C ASP A 68 4.97 -20.99 10.21
N VAL A 69 5.23 -20.36 9.08
CA VAL A 69 4.87 -18.95 8.81
C VAL A 69 4.15 -18.86 7.47
N ILE A 70 3.17 -17.97 7.37
CA ILE A 70 2.59 -17.59 6.09
C ILE A 70 3.43 -16.49 5.46
N VAL A 71 3.94 -16.75 4.27
CA VAL A 71 4.53 -15.71 3.41
C VAL A 71 3.44 -15.23 2.47
N ALA A 72 3.17 -13.92 2.47
CA ALA A 72 2.10 -13.32 1.71
C ALA A 72 2.61 -12.25 0.75
N SER A 73 1.92 -12.09 -0.37
CA SER A 73 2.11 -10.97 -1.28
C SER A 73 0.77 -10.53 -1.83
N GLY A 74 0.61 -9.23 -2.04
CA GLY A 74 -0.65 -8.67 -2.44
C GLY A 74 -0.54 -7.29 -3.07
N SER A 75 -1.69 -6.81 -3.53
CA SER A 75 -1.84 -5.47 -4.05
C SER A 75 -3.14 -4.85 -3.56
N PHE A 76 -3.12 -3.53 -3.41
CA PHE A 76 -4.25 -2.73 -3.03
C PHE A 76 -4.26 -1.46 -3.85
N SER A 77 -5.42 -1.05 -4.37
CA SER A 77 -5.55 0.17 -5.13
C SER A 77 -6.88 0.86 -4.89
N TYR A 78 -6.87 2.19 -4.90
CA TYR A 78 -8.05 3.02 -4.75
C TYR A 78 -7.84 4.37 -5.43
N THR A 79 -8.94 5.05 -5.77
CA THR A 79 -8.89 6.43 -6.26
C THR A 79 -8.95 7.38 -5.07
N SER A 80 -7.95 8.26 -4.96
CA SER A 80 -7.91 9.32 -3.96
C SER A 80 -9.04 10.34 -4.16
N PRO A 81 -9.39 11.13 -3.12
CA PRO A 81 -10.35 12.22 -3.26
C PRO A 81 -9.98 13.24 -4.35
N GLU A 82 -8.70 13.37 -4.68
CA GLU A 82 -8.14 14.24 -5.71
C GLU A 82 -8.25 13.63 -7.13
N GLY A 83 -8.72 12.40 -7.26
CA GLY A 83 -8.88 11.68 -8.53
C GLY A 83 -7.63 10.93 -9.00
N GLU A 84 -6.56 10.93 -8.21
CA GLU A 84 -5.35 10.16 -8.49
C GLU A 84 -5.52 8.69 -8.10
N GLN A 85 -5.11 7.78 -8.97
CA GLN A 85 -5.07 6.34 -8.67
C GLN A 85 -3.89 6.05 -7.74
N ILE A 86 -4.18 5.64 -6.51
CA ILE A 86 -3.19 5.16 -5.56
C ILE A 86 -3.13 3.65 -5.65
N SER A 87 -1.91 3.12 -5.72
CA SER A 87 -1.63 1.69 -5.70
C SER A 87 -0.52 1.39 -4.69
N LEU A 88 -0.68 0.24 -4.04
CA LEU A 88 0.25 -0.33 -3.09
C LEU A 88 0.46 -1.80 -3.45
N ASN A 89 1.72 -2.21 -3.57
CA ASN A 89 2.13 -3.60 -3.67
C ASN A 89 2.90 -3.96 -2.40
N TYR A 90 2.79 -5.19 -1.93
CA TYR A 90 3.56 -5.61 -0.77
C TYR A 90 3.98 -7.07 -0.86
N ALA A 91 5.09 -7.36 -0.19
CA ALA A 91 5.50 -8.70 0.18
C ALA A 91 5.69 -8.74 1.70
N ALA A 92 5.29 -9.83 2.33
CA ALA A 92 5.41 -10.09 3.75
C ALA A 92 6.03 -11.47 3.93
N ASP A 93 7.24 -11.52 4.46
CA ASP A 93 7.96 -12.75 4.77
C ASP A 93 8.41 -12.78 6.25
N ASP A 94 9.01 -13.88 6.66
CA ASP A 94 9.55 -14.11 8.00
C ASP A 94 10.91 -13.44 8.24
N GLU A 95 11.65 -13.09 7.18
CA GLU A 95 13.04 -12.61 7.27
C GLU A 95 13.14 -11.08 7.26
N ASN A 96 12.39 -10.43 6.38
CA ASN A 96 12.39 -9.00 6.10
C ASN A 96 11.06 -8.34 6.51
N GLY A 97 10.04 -9.12 6.88
CA GLY A 97 8.76 -8.62 7.33
C GLY A 97 7.94 -7.99 6.20
N PHE A 98 7.08 -7.03 6.56
CA PHE A 98 6.21 -6.32 5.61
C PHE A 98 6.98 -5.25 4.82
N GLN A 99 7.00 -5.41 3.50
CA GLN A 99 7.71 -4.55 2.55
C GLN A 99 6.72 -3.91 1.57
N PRO A 100 6.16 -2.75 1.91
CA PRO A 100 5.24 -2.00 1.06
C PRO A 100 5.99 -1.21 -0.03
N GLN A 101 5.41 -1.17 -1.23
CA GLN A 101 5.91 -0.46 -2.40
C GLN A 101 4.76 0.34 -3.01
N GLY A 102 4.93 1.65 -3.11
CA GLY A 102 3.93 2.55 -3.68
C GLY A 102 4.50 3.95 -3.83
N ALA A 103 4.10 4.66 -4.88
CA ALA A 103 4.61 6.00 -5.20
C ALA A 103 4.30 7.04 -4.09
N HIS A 104 3.24 6.79 -3.32
CA HIS A 104 2.79 7.64 -2.21
C HIS A 104 3.54 7.39 -0.90
N LEU A 105 4.41 6.38 -0.84
CA LEU A 105 5.15 6.06 0.38
C LEU A 105 6.34 7.00 0.56
N PRO A 106 6.72 7.33 1.81
CA PRO A 106 7.93 8.08 2.08
C PRO A 106 9.17 7.35 1.55
N THR A 107 9.94 8.01 0.69
CA THR A 107 11.24 7.50 0.25
C THR A 107 12.36 8.00 1.17
N PRO A 108 13.43 7.22 1.39
CA PRO A 108 14.60 7.73 2.09
C PRO A 108 15.18 8.97 1.37
N PRO A 109 15.85 9.86 2.12
CA PRO A 109 16.47 11.04 1.51
C PRO A 109 17.49 10.62 0.45
N PRO A 110 17.70 11.46 -0.59
CA PRO A 110 18.65 11.15 -1.66
C PRO A 110 20.07 11.01 -1.11
N ILE A 111 20.86 10.16 -1.77
CA ILE A 111 22.27 9.95 -1.41
C ILE A 111 23.02 11.28 -1.48
N PRO A 112 23.79 11.65 -0.44
CA PRO A 112 24.61 12.86 -0.46
C PRO A 112 25.56 12.92 -1.67
N PRO A 113 25.73 14.08 -2.34
CA PRO A 113 26.54 14.19 -3.57
C PRO A 113 27.99 13.71 -3.43
N ALA A 114 28.58 13.84 -2.25
CA ALA A 114 29.94 13.37 -1.98
C ALA A 114 30.04 11.83 -2.02
N ILE A 115 29.03 11.13 -1.50
CA ILE A 115 28.95 9.68 -1.52
C ILE A 115 28.71 9.19 -2.96
N GLN A 116 27.84 9.87 -3.70
CA GLN A 116 27.62 9.55 -5.12
C GLN A 116 28.92 9.67 -5.93
N LYS A 117 29.67 10.77 -5.77
CA LYS A 117 30.98 10.94 -6.44
C LYS A 117 31.98 9.87 -6.06
N ALA A 118 32.02 9.46 -4.79
CA ALA A 118 32.90 8.39 -4.34
C ALA A 118 32.52 7.04 -4.98
N LEU A 119 31.22 6.75 -5.10
CA LEU A 119 30.73 5.54 -5.75
C LEU A 119 31.06 5.54 -7.26
N ASP A 120 30.84 6.66 -7.95
CA ASP A 120 31.17 6.82 -9.37
C ASP A 120 32.68 6.63 -9.61
N TYR A 121 33.52 7.18 -8.73
CA TYR A 121 34.96 6.96 -8.77
C TYR A 121 35.32 5.48 -8.59
N LEU A 122 34.75 4.80 -7.59
CA LEU A 122 34.99 3.37 -7.37
C LEU A 122 34.58 2.50 -8.56
N LEU A 123 33.45 2.83 -9.21
CA LEU A 123 33.00 2.14 -10.43
C LEU A 123 33.90 2.38 -11.64
N SER A 124 34.63 3.50 -11.66
CA SER A 124 35.62 3.81 -12.71
C SER A 124 36.96 3.07 -12.54
N LEU A 125 37.19 2.44 -11.39
CA LEU A 125 38.43 1.71 -11.13
C LEU A 125 38.46 0.37 -11.88
N PRO A 126 39.63 -0.07 -12.36
CA PRO A 126 39.77 -1.40 -12.95
C PRO A 126 39.47 -2.50 -11.90
N PRO A 127 38.98 -3.68 -12.32
CA PRO A 127 38.69 -4.77 -11.40
C PRO A 127 39.96 -5.17 -10.65
N THR A 128 39.90 -5.16 -9.32
CA THR A 128 41.03 -5.57 -8.48
C THR A 128 41.39 -7.01 -8.80
N LYS A 129 42.62 -7.24 -9.25
CA LYS A 129 43.14 -8.58 -9.55
C LYS A 129 43.11 -9.39 -8.24
N ARG A 130 42.18 -10.34 -8.12
CA ARG A 130 42.19 -11.30 -7.00
C ARG A 130 43.52 -12.05 -7.04
N ARG A 131 44.25 -12.02 -5.93
CA ARG A 131 45.45 -12.84 -5.72
C ARG A 131 45.07 -14.27 -5.41
#